data_AF-A0A2G2WD59-F1
#
_entry.id   AF-A0A2G2WD59-F1
#
_cell.length_a   1.000
_cell.length_b   1.000
_cell.length_c   1.000
_cell.angle_alpha   90.00
_cell.angle_beta   90.00
_cell.angle_gamma   90.00
#
_symmetry.space_group_name_H-M   'P 1'
#
loop_
_entity.id
_entity.type
_entity.pdbx_description
1 polymer ?
#
loop_
_entity_poly.entity_id
_entity_poly.type
_entity_poly.pdbx_seq_one_letter_code
_entity_poly.pdbx_strand_id
1 'polypeptide(L)' 'MKFGEVTTTIGRMVDSRLDVTKLYEEVMAIEGYNEEFLGDAFDYLVQSDTLAKAFMIKNQNLRKVWLERFKQQQ' A
#
# COMPACT_ATOMS: atom_id res chain seq x y z
N MET A 1 -26.66 -2.19 10.40
CA MET A 1 -25.27 -1.91 10.00
C MET A 1 -24.36 -2.22 11.19
N LYS A 2 -23.58 -3.32 11.17
CA LYS A 2 -22.77 -3.73 12.33
C LYS A 2 -21.38 -3.09 12.25
N PHE A 3 -21.18 -2.00 13.00
CA PHE A 3 -19.88 -1.32 13.15
C PHE A 3 -18.83 -2.15 13.93
N GLY A 4 -19.16 -3.34 14.44
CA GLY A 4 -18.23 -4.17 15.23
C GLY A 4 -17.19 -4.94 14.41
N GLU A 5 -17.45 -5.20 13.12
CA GLU A 5 -16.52 -5.94 12.26
C GLU A 5 -15.31 -5.09 11.83
N VAL A 6 -15.51 -3.79 11.63
CA VAL A 6 -14.42 -2.88 11.24
C VAL A 6 -13.41 -2.68 12.37
N THR A 7 -13.85 -2.60 13.63
CA THR A 7 -12.96 -2.39 14.78
C THR A 7 -12.05 -3.60 15.02
N THR A 8 -12.57 -4.81 14.85
CA THR A 8 -11.79 -6.05 15.02
C THR A 8 -10.77 -6.24 13.90
N THR A 9 -11.13 -5.85 12.68
CA THR A 9 -10.24 -5.95 11.52
C THR A 9 -9.10 -4.92 11.60
N ILE A 10 -9.40 -3.68 11.98
CA ILE A 10 -8.40 -2.62 12.18
C ILE A 10 -7.45 -3.00 13.33
N GLY A 11 -7.95 -3.55 14.44
CA GLY A 11 -7.12 -4.00 15.56
C GLY A 11 -6.05 -5.03 15.18
N ARG A 12 -6.38 -5.98 14.28
CA ARG A 12 -5.41 -6.96 13.76
C ARG A 12 -4.39 -6.36 12.80
N MET A 13 -4.76 -5.31 12.05
CA MET A 13 -3.83 -4.61 11.17
C MET A 13 -2.72 -3.91 11.94
N VAL A 14 -2.95 -3.50 13.19
CA VAL A 14 -1.90 -2.84 14.01
C VAL A 14 -0.88 -3.86 14.54
N ASP A 15 -1.27 -5.13 14.69
CA ASP A 15 -0.48 -6.16 15.37
C ASP A 15 0.38 -7.02 14.41
N SER A 16 0.01 -7.11 13.12
CA SER A 16 0.87 -7.78 12.14
C SER A 16 2.01 -6.87 11.70
N ARG A 17 3.26 -7.33 11.86
CA ARG A 17 4.44 -6.65 11.30
C ARG A 17 4.27 -6.51 9.78
N LEU A 18 4.58 -5.34 9.22
CA LEU A 18 4.65 -5.17 7.78
C LEU A 18 5.67 -6.13 7.19
N ASP A 19 5.22 -6.94 6.24
CA ASP A 19 6.08 -7.74 5.39
C ASP A 19 6.59 -6.83 4.26
N VAL A 20 7.77 -6.25 4.47
CA VAL A 20 8.39 -5.31 3.54
C VAL A 20 8.79 -6.00 2.24
N THR A 21 9.18 -7.27 2.29
CA THR A 21 9.50 -8.06 1.10
C THR A 21 8.26 -8.23 0.22
N LYS A 22 7.13 -8.62 0.82
CA LYS A 22 5.87 -8.73 0.09
C LYS A 22 5.40 -7.38 -0.46
N LEU A 23 5.57 -6.30 0.29
CA LEU A 23 5.26 -4.95 -0.19
C LEU A 23 6.06 -4.61 -1.45
N TYR A 24 7.37 -4.90 -1.45
CA TYR A 24 8.24 -4.66 -2.60
C TYR A 24 7.76 -5.44 -3.84
N GLU A 25 7.52 -6.74 -3.70
CA GLU A 25 7.03 -7.59 -4.79
C GLU A 25 5.71 -7.07 -5.40
N GLU A 26 4.77 -6.65 -4.54
CA GLU A 26 3.45 -6.19 -4.94
C GLU A 26 3.45 -4.79 -5.55
N VAL A 27 4.41 -3.94 -5.18
CA VAL A 27 4.65 -2.65 -5.84
C VAL A 27 5.30 -2.86 -7.20
N MET A 28 6.33 -3.71 -7.28
CA MET A 28 7.05 -3.99 -8.52
C MET A 28 6.21 -4.77 -9.55
N ALA A 29 5.21 -5.53 -9.11
CA ALA A 29 4.28 -6.22 -10.00
C ALA A 29 3.28 -5.28 -10.73
N ILE A 30 3.27 -3.97 -10.45
CA ILE A 30 2.32 -3.05 -11.07
C ILE A 30 2.80 -2.63 -12.46
N GLU A 31 2.19 -3.24 -13.47
CA GLU A 31 2.44 -2.90 -14.87
C GLU A 31 1.98 -1.47 -15.23
N GLY A 32 2.71 -0.88 -16.18
CA GLY A 32 2.41 0.43 -16.76
C GLY A 32 3.18 1.60 -16.14
N TYR A 33 4.08 1.32 -15.19
CA TYR A 33 4.97 2.29 -14.57
C TYR A 33 6.42 1.87 -14.76
N ASN A 34 7.34 2.84 -14.76
CA ASN A 34 8.77 2.54 -14.80
C ASN A 34 9.26 2.10 -13.41
N GLU A 35 10.32 1.28 -13.39
CA GLU A 35 10.85 0.67 -12.16
C GLU A 35 11.37 1.70 -11.15
N GLU A 36 11.99 2.79 -11.63
CA GLU A 36 12.49 3.89 -10.78
C GLU A 36 11.35 4.54 -9.97
N PHE A 37 10.25 4.87 -10.63
CA PHE A 37 9.06 5.44 -10.00
C PHE A 37 8.40 4.47 -9.01
N LEU A 38 8.37 3.17 -9.33
CA LEU A 38 7.89 2.15 -8.41
C LEU A 38 8.81 2.01 -7.19
N GLY A 39 10.13 2.20 -7.38
CA GLY A 39 11.11 2.34 -6.31
C GLY A 39 10.80 3.52 -5.38
N ASP A 40 10.61 4.71 -5.93
CA ASP A 40 10.27 5.91 -5.14
C ASP A 40 8.94 5.74 -4.36
N ALA A 41 7.95 5.11 -4.99
CA ALA A 41 6.68 4.80 -4.35
C ALA A 41 6.84 3.81 -3.20
N PHE A 42 7.68 2.78 -3.37
CA PHE A 42 8.02 1.83 -2.32
C PHE A 42 8.74 2.53 -1.16
N ASP A 43 9.74 3.33 -1.44
CA ASP A 43 10.51 4.10 -0.44
C ASP A 43 9.62 5.07 0.34
N TYR A 44 8.59 5.62 -0.28
CA TYR A 44 7.57 6.41 0.41
C TYR A 44 6.66 5.55 1.31
N LEU A 45 6.21 4.40 0.83
CA LEU A 45 5.30 3.52 1.57
C LEU A 45 5.96 2.95 2.84
N VAL A 46 7.24 2.56 2.78
CA VAL A 46 7.95 2.00 3.94
C VAL A 46 8.19 3.00 5.06
N GLN A 47 8.07 4.31 4.80
CA GLN A 47 8.14 5.35 5.84
C GLN A 47 6.96 5.31 6.81
N SER A 48 5.84 4.68 6.41
CA SER A 48 4.66 4.54 7.27
C SER A 48 4.01 3.18 7.10
N ASP A 49 4.12 2.38 8.16
CA ASP A 49 3.46 1.07 8.27
C ASP A 49 1.96 1.14 7.94
N THR A 50 1.28 2.20 8.38
CA THR A 50 -0.13 2.46 8.05
C THR A 50 -0.36 2.70 6.56
N LEU A 51 0.50 3.48 5.88
CA LEU A 51 0.39 3.72 4.43
C LEU A 51 0.65 2.44 3.64
N ALA A 52 1.71 1.70 3.96
CA ALA A 52 2.03 0.43 3.35
C ALA A 52 0.89 -0.59 3.51
N LYS A 53 0.33 -0.74 4.72
CA LYS A 53 -0.81 -1.62 4.96
C LYS A 53 -2.06 -1.17 4.20
N ALA A 54 -2.34 0.13 4.18
CA ALA A 54 -3.46 0.69 3.43
C ALA A 54 -3.31 0.48 1.92
N PHE A 55 -2.08 0.52 1.39
CA PHE A 55 -1.78 0.20 0.00
C PHE A 55 -1.98 -1.29 -0.29
N MET A 56 -1.50 -2.17 0.58
CA MET A 56 -1.60 -3.63 0.42
C MET A 56 -3.05 -4.14 0.38
N ILE A 57 -3.96 -3.50 1.12
CA ILE A 57 -5.40 -3.84 1.12
C ILE A 57 -6.10 -3.43 -0.18
N LYS A 58 -5.59 -2.43 -0.90
CA LYS A 58 -6.18 -2.00 -2.16
C LYS A 58 -6.05 -3.10 -3.20
N ASN A 59 -7.10 -3.27 -4.00
CA ASN A 59 -7.00 -4.04 -5.23
C ASN A 59 -6.12 -3.32 -6.27
N GLN A 60 -5.78 -4.02 -7.35
CA GLN A 60 -4.87 -3.51 -8.39
C GLN A 60 -5.30 -2.15 -8.95
N ASN A 61 -6.60 -1.95 -9.23
CA ASN A 61 -7.10 -0.67 -9.76
C ASN A 61 -6.89 0.49 -8.78
N LEU A 62 -7.15 0.25 -7.49
CA LEU A 62 -6.97 1.26 -6.45
C LEU A 62 -5.49 1.53 -6.15
N ARG A 63 -4.60 0.56 -6.35
CA ARG A 63 -3.15 0.77 -6.27
C ARG A 63 -2.66 1.67 -7.42
N LYS A 64 -3.15 1.45 -8.64
CA LYS A 64 -2.87 2.36 -9.78
C LYS A 64 -3.36 3.79 -9.52
N VAL A 65 -4.59 3.95 -9.04
CA VAL A 65 -5.11 5.28 -8.65
C VAL A 65 -4.26 5.94 -7.57
N TRP A 66 -3.76 5.17 -6.60
CA TRP A 66 -2.86 5.70 -5.58
C TRP A 66 -1.53 6.17 -6.19
N LEU A 67 -0.93 5.39 -7.09
CA LEU A 67 0.30 5.75 -7.80
C LEU A 67 0.14 7.02 -8.65
N GLU A 68 -0.98 7.15 -9.38
CA GLU A 68 -1.26 8.39 -10.13
C GLU A 68 -1.33 9.62 -9.22
N ARG A 69 -1.93 9.49 -8.04
CA ARG A 69 -1.99 10.58 -7.05
C ARG A 69 -0.63 10.89 -6.43
N PHE A 70 0.17 9.86 -6.18
CA PHE A 70 1.53 10.02 -5.68
C PHE A 70 2.41 10.76 -6.70
N LYS A 71 2.31 10.39 -7.98
CA LYS A 71 3.00 11.06 -9.09
C LYS A 71 2.68 12.55 -9.20
N GLN A 72 1.45 12.97 -8.86
CA GLN A 72 1.03 14.38 -8.87
C GLN A 72 1.55 15.20 -7.68
N GLN A 73 2.08 14.55 -6.65
CA GLN A 73 2.61 15.20 -5.44
C GLN A 73 4.13 15.37 -5.46
N GLN A 74 4.80 14.77 -6.44
CA GLN A 74 6.23 14.95 -6.75
C GLN A 74 6.38 16.13 -7.73
#